data_AF-V7G4J5-F1
#
_entry.id   AF-V7G4J5-F1
#
_cell.length_a   1.000
_cell.length_b   1.000
_cell.length_c   1.000
_cell.angle_alpha   90.00
_cell.angle_beta   90.00
_cell.angle_gamma   90.00
#
_symmetry.space_group_name_H-M   'P 1'
#
loop_
_entity.id
_entity.type
_entity.pdbx_description
1 polymer ?
#
loop_
_entity_poly.entity_id
_entity_poly.type
_entity_poly.pdbx_seq_one_letter_code
_entity_poly.pdbx_strand_id
1 'polypeptide(L)'
;MAVAGPHSSAIAAPESFENFRPDPAFAALDRLKAADRALSRSHWRLENAEARARPTHGFWPSRLIAWRHYSAIGGREIEKARIEFLGHPGADLVRIEEEYHDAKKRYRAALRAGDDWDRRAGLTEVRSRAREAGKAFRRETRRLAQTQATTPAGAAAMIDFVARDMQTGDTEWHLPALKAAAVALRKMA
;
A
#
# COMPACT_ATOMS: atom_id res chain seq x y z
N MET A 1 53.22 -57.39 33.74
CA MET A 1 52.67 -57.01 32.42
C MET A 1 51.43 -56.17 32.67
N ALA A 2 51.55 -54.85 32.53
CA ALA A 2 50.41 -53.93 32.56
C ALA A 2 50.18 -53.47 31.11
N VAL A 3 49.01 -53.79 30.55
CA VAL A 3 48.61 -53.31 29.22
C VAL A 3 47.74 -52.08 29.45
N ALA A 4 48.30 -50.91 29.17
CA ALA A 4 47.58 -49.65 29.08
C ALA A 4 47.12 -49.46 27.63
N GLY A 5 45.85 -49.14 27.43
CA GLY A 5 45.28 -48.72 26.16
C GLY A 5 43.81 -48.37 26.30
N PRO A 6 43.25 -47.57 25.37
CA PRO A 6 43.67 -46.23 25.00
C PRO A 6 42.64 -45.18 25.44
N HIS A 7 43.09 -43.94 25.58
CA HIS A 7 42.25 -42.77 25.83
C HIS A 7 41.19 -42.63 24.72
N SER A 8 39.94 -42.87 25.07
CA SER A 8 38.79 -42.52 24.23
C SER A 8 38.66 -41.00 24.21
N SER A 9 39.27 -40.37 23.20
CA SER A 9 39.04 -38.95 22.90
C SER A 9 37.56 -38.76 22.59
N ALA A 10 36.86 -38.10 23.50
CA ALA A 10 35.53 -37.57 23.25
C ALA A 10 35.61 -36.64 22.05
N ILE A 11 34.92 -36.99 20.97
CA ILE A 11 34.67 -36.10 19.84
C ILE A 11 33.86 -34.94 20.41
N ALA A 12 34.47 -33.76 20.52
CA ALA A 12 33.77 -32.54 20.85
C ALA A 12 32.65 -32.33 19.83
N ALA A 13 31.41 -32.30 20.30
CA ALA A 13 30.26 -31.93 19.50
C ALA A 13 30.54 -30.54 18.89
N PRO A 14 30.30 -30.34 17.57
CA PRO A 14 30.51 -29.04 16.97
C PRO A 14 29.67 -28.01 17.71
N GLU A 15 30.37 -26.95 18.11
CA GLU A 15 29.83 -25.79 18.79
C GLU A 15 28.55 -25.33 18.08
N SER A 16 27.53 -25.14 18.89
CA SER A 16 26.28 -24.40 18.65
C SER A 16 26.09 -23.85 17.24
N PHE A 17 25.01 -24.28 16.58
CA PHE A 17 24.32 -23.46 15.58
C PHE A 17 24.00 -22.10 16.22
N GLU A 18 24.95 -21.16 16.12
CA GLU A 18 24.80 -19.79 16.59
C GLU A 18 23.58 -19.20 15.90
N ASN A 19 22.49 -19.10 16.65
CA ASN A 19 21.37 -18.17 16.49
C ASN A 19 21.21 -17.58 15.08
N PHE A 20 20.88 -18.40 14.08
CA PHE A 20 20.49 -17.90 12.76
C PHE A 20 19.18 -17.13 12.92
N ARG A 21 19.28 -15.81 13.07
CA ARG A 21 18.11 -14.93 13.04
C ARG A 21 17.73 -14.71 11.58
N PRO A 22 16.54 -15.15 11.13
CA PRO A 22 16.09 -14.89 9.78
C PRO A 22 16.05 -13.38 9.52
N ASP A 23 16.55 -12.95 8.36
CA ASP A 23 16.53 -11.54 7.98
C ASP A 23 15.07 -11.04 7.93
N PRO A 24 14.73 -9.95 8.65
CA PRO A 24 13.36 -9.42 8.70
C PRO A 24 12.82 -8.99 7.33
N ALA A 25 13.68 -8.72 6.35
CA ALA A 25 13.30 -8.38 4.99
C ALA A 25 12.43 -9.45 4.32
N PHE A 26 12.75 -10.74 4.50
CA PHE A 26 12.00 -11.83 3.89
C PHE A 26 10.58 -11.92 4.44
N ALA A 27 10.43 -11.82 5.77
CA ALA A 27 9.12 -11.82 6.41
C ALA A 27 8.27 -10.60 6.01
N ALA A 28 8.88 -9.43 5.84
CA ALA A 28 8.20 -8.24 5.36
C ALA A 28 7.72 -8.40 3.91
N LEU A 29 8.56 -8.97 3.03
CA LEU A 29 8.20 -9.27 1.65
C LEU A 29 7.05 -10.28 1.55
N ASP A 30 7.06 -11.34 2.36
CA ASP A 30 5.98 -12.33 2.36
C ASP A 30 4.65 -11.75 2.80
N ARG A 31 4.65 -10.89 3.82
CA ARG A 31 3.45 -10.16 4.25
C ARG A 31 2.92 -9.24 3.16
N LEU A 32 3.82 -8.50 2.49
CA LEU A 32 3.43 -7.63 1.38
C LEU A 32 2.81 -8.42 0.23
N LYS A 33 3.46 -9.51 -0.21
CA LYS A 33 2.92 -10.41 -1.26
C LYS A 33 1.56 -10.99 -0.87
N ALA A 34 1.36 -11.36 0.40
CA ALA A 34 0.08 -11.85 0.87
C ALA A 34 -1.01 -10.77 0.83
N ALA A 35 -0.67 -9.55 1.25
CA ALA A 35 -1.57 -8.39 1.21
C ALA A 35 -1.93 -7.98 -0.22
N ASP A 36 -0.96 -8.00 -1.14
CA ASP A 36 -1.17 -7.74 -2.56
C ASP A 36 -2.16 -8.75 -3.16
N ARG A 37 -1.91 -10.05 -3.01
CA ARG A 37 -2.84 -11.10 -3.47
C ARG A 37 -4.25 -10.93 -2.88
N ALA A 38 -4.36 -10.48 -1.64
CA ALA A 38 -5.66 -10.23 -1.01
C ALA A 38 -6.36 -9.00 -1.62
N LEU A 39 -5.60 -7.95 -1.95
CA LEU A 39 -6.07 -6.77 -2.66
C LEU A 39 -6.55 -7.14 -4.07
N SER A 40 -5.73 -7.82 -4.88
CA SER A 40 -6.11 -8.21 -6.26
C SER A 40 -7.37 -9.08 -6.26
N ARG A 41 -7.46 -10.07 -5.36
CA ARG A 41 -8.68 -10.89 -5.23
C ARG A 41 -9.91 -10.08 -4.84
N SER A 42 -9.76 -9.08 -3.97
CA SER A 42 -10.88 -8.27 -3.52
C SER A 42 -11.35 -7.31 -4.61
N HIS A 43 -10.43 -6.72 -5.38
CA HIS A 43 -10.76 -5.91 -6.56
C HIS A 43 -11.45 -6.75 -7.63
N TRP A 44 -10.91 -7.91 -7.98
CA TRP A 44 -11.55 -8.81 -8.95
C TRP A 44 -12.97 -9.21 -8.53
N ARG A 45 -13.21 -9.46 -7.23
CA ARG A 45 -14.55 -9.75 -6.70
C ARG A 45 -15.48 -8.55 -6.82
N LEU A 46 -14.97 -7.36 -6.53
CA LEU A 46 -15.72 -6.11 -6.61
C LEU A 46 -16.12 -5.81 -8.06
N GLU A 47 -15.16 -5.82 -8.99
CA GLU A 47 -15.39 -5.59 -10.42
C GLU A 47 -16.44 -6.55 -10.99
N ASN A 48 -16.33 -7.84 -10.66
CA ASN A 48 -17.33 -8.82 -11.10
C ASN A 48 -18.71 -8.59 -10.49
N ALA A 49 -18.77 -8.19 -9.23
CA ALA A 49 -20.05 -7.89 -8.58
C ALA A 49 -20.69 -6.63 -9.18
N GLU A 50 -19.89 -5.61 -9.50
CA GLU A 50 -20.35 -4.40 -10.20
C GLU A 50 -20.83 -4.72 -11.61
N ALA A 51 -20.08 -5.53 -12.36
CA ALA A 51 -20.46 -5.98 -13.69
C ALA A 51 -21.81 -6.71 -13.69
N ARG A 52 -22.05 -7.56 -12.68
CA ARG A 52 -23.34 -8.25 -12.50
C ARG A 52 -24.48 -7.32 -12.07
N ALA A 53 -24.20 -6.30 -11.27
CA ALA A 53 -25.21 -5.33 -10.82
C ALA A 53 -25.58 -4.31 -11.90
N ARG A 54 -24.67 -4.03 -12.84
CA ARG A 54 -24.80 -2.97 -13.84
C ARG A 54 -26.06 -3.04 -14.71
N PRO A 55 -26.52 -4.22 -15.21
CA PRO A 55 -27.75 -4.29 -15.99
C PRO A 55 -29.01 -3.82 -15.23
N THR A 56 -29.05 -4.02 -13.91
CA THR A 56 -30.22 -3.71 -13.07
C THR A 56 -30.12 -2.32 -12.45
N HIS A 57 -28.94 -1.93 -11.98
CA HIS A 57 -28.73 -0.71 -11.19
C HIS A 57 -28.03 0.41 -11.95
N GLY A 58 -27.68 0.19 -13.22
CA GLY A 58 -26.86 1.09 -14.01
C GLY A 58 -25.40 1.12 -13.53
N PHE A 59 -24.64 2.11 -14.00
CA PHE A 59 -23.25 2.28 -13.60
C PHE A 59 -23.13 2.80 -12.17
N TRP A 60 -22.02 2.45 -11.52
CA TRP A 60 -21.65 3.05 -10.24
C TRP A 60 -21.35 4.54 -10.42
N PRO A 61 -21.97 5.43 -9.62
CA PRO A 61 -21.74 6.87 -9.74
C PRO A 61 -20.29 7.25 -9.44
N SER A 62 -19.71 8.12 -10.28
CA SER A 62 -18.41 8.72 -9.97
C SER A 62 -18.47 9.50 -8.67
N ARG A 63 -17.41 9.38 -7.86
CA ARG A 63 -17.23 10.16 -6.62
C ARG A 63 -16.45 11.45 -6.83
N LEU A 64 -16.02 11.71 -8.07
CA LEU A 64 -15.29 12.92 -8.44
C LEU A 64 -16.27 13.99 -8.91
N ILE A 65 -15.92 15.25 -8.69
CA ILE A 65 -16.70 16.40 -9.15
C ILE A 65 -15.84 17.32 -10.01
N ALA A 66 -16.47 18.10 -10.88
CA ALA A 66 -15.79 19.19 -11.56
C ALA A 66 -15.71 20.44 -10.66
N TRP A 67 -14.62 21.19 -10.72
CA TRP A 67 -14.53 22.53 -10.12
C TRP A 67 -13.51 23.39 -10.86
N ARG A 68 -13.97 24.48 -11.46
CA ARG A 68 -13.17 25.34 -12.35
C ARG A 68 -12.51 24.53 -13.47
N HIS A 69 -11.18 24.60 -13.57
CA HIS A 69 -10.41 23.92 -14.61
C HIS A 69 -10.23 22.41 -14.33
N TYR A 70 -10.59 21.95 -13.13
CA TYR A 70 -10.58 20.53 -12.81
C TYR A 70 -11.86 19.86 -13.31
N SER A 71 -11.72 18.94 -14.27
CA SER A 71 -12.84 18.15 -14.81
C SER A 71 -13.30 17.04 -13.86
N ALA A 72 -12.41 16.55 -12.99
CA ALA A 72 -12.70 15.52 -12.00
C ALA A 72 -11.71 15.59 -10.82
N ILE A 73 -12.20 15.99 -9.63
CA ILE A 73 -11.42 16.05 -8.38
C ILE A 73 -12.15 15.37 -7.22
N GLY A 74 -11.38 14.74 -6.34
CA GLY A 74 -11.82 14.13 -5.10
C GLY A 74 -11.53 14.99 -3.87
N GLY A 75 -11.87 14.47 -2.69
CA GLY A 75 -11.85 15.25 -1.44
C GLY A 75 -10.49 15.83 -1.02
N ARG A 76 -9.36 15.16 -1.34
CA ARG A 76 -8.01 15.68 -1.06
C ARG A 76 -7.60 16.76 -2.07
N GLU A 77 -8.04 16.63 -3.31
CA GLU A 77 -7.71 17.55 -4.40
C GLU A 77 -8.50 18.85 -4.26
N ILE A 78 -9.74 18.82 -3.79
CA ILE A 78 -10.52 20.02 -3.46
C ILE A 78 -9.73 20.91 -2.47
N GLU A 79 -9.11 20.33 -1.44
CA GLU A 79 -8.39 21.12 -0.44
C GLU A 79 -7.11 21.72 -0.99
N LYS A 80 -6.39 20.97 -1.84
CA LYS A 80 -5.22 21.48 -2.55
C LYS A 80 -5.59 22.58 -3.54
N ALA A 81 -6.65 22.38 -4.32
CA ALA A 81 -7.16 23.35 -5.29
C ALA A 81 -7.61 24.64 -4.60
N ARG A 82 -8.22 24.57 -3.40
CA ARG A 82 -8.50 25.76 -2.59
C ARG A 82 -7.23 26.57 -2.30
N ILE A 83 -6.18 25.92 -1.79
CA ILE A 83 -4.91 26.58 -1.46
C ILE A 83 -4.29 27.20 -2.71
N GLU A 84 -4.32 26.49 -3.83
CA GLU A 84 -3.87 26.97 -5.13
C GLU A 84 -4.63 28.23 -5.56
N PHE A 85 -5.97 28.19 -5.55
CA PHE A 85 -6.82 29.31 -5.97
C PHE A 85 -6.62 30.56 -5.12
N LEU A 86 -6.49 30.40 -3.80
CA LEU A 86 -6.20 31.50 -2.89
C LEU A 86 -4.81 32.11 -3.09
N GLY A 87 -3.88 31.34 -3.67
CA GLY A 87 -2.52 31.80 -3.96
C GLY A 87 -2.38 32.64 -5.22
N HIS A 88 -3.43 32.75 -6.05
CA HIS A 88 -3.36 33.54 -7.28
C HIS A 88 -3.38 35.06 -7.02
N PRO A 89 -2.54 35.86 -7.70
CA PRO A 89 -2.63 37.30 -7.66
C PRO A 89 -4.02 37.80 -8.08
N GLY A 90 -4.63 38.68 -7.27
CA GLY A 90 -5.97 39.21 -7.53
C GLY A 90 -7.12 38.22 -7.26
N ALA A 91 -6.85 37.11 -6.55
CA ALA A 91 -7.87 36.16 -6.15
C ALA A 91 -8.99 36.81 -5.33
N ASP A 92 -10.23 36.62 -5.76
CA ASP A 92 -11.41 36.94 -4.97
C ASP A 92 -11.57 35.88 -3.87
N LEU A 93 -11.10 36.23 -2.67
CA LEU A 93 -11.06 35.32 -1.53
C LEU A 93 -12.45 34.86 -1.12
N VAL A 94 -13.44 35.76 -1.10
CA VAL A 94 -14.81 35.45 -0.67
C VAL A 94 -15.42 34.45 -1.64
N ARG A 95 -15.32 34.73 -2.94
CA ARG A 95 -15.84 33.84 -3.98
C ARG A 95 -15.18 32.47 -3.95
N ILE A 96 -13.87 32.39 -3.73
CA ILE A 96 -13.15 31.10 -3.69
C ILE A 96 -13.61 30.26 -2.48
N GLU A 97 -13.85 30.87 -1.33
CA GLU A 97 -14.39 30.14 -0.17
C GLU A 97 -15.82 29.64 -0.40
N GLU A 98 -16.68 30.45 -1.01
CA GLU A 98 -18.03 30.03 -1.37
C GLU A 98 -18.03 28.84 -2.33
N GLU A 99 -17.23 28.93 -3.39
CA GLU A 99 -17.07 27.84 -4.36
C GLU A 99 -16.48 26.58 -3.72
N TYR A 100 -15.53 26.72 -2.80
CA TYR A 100 -14.97 25.60 -2.04
C TYR A 100 -16.05 24.89 -1.21
N HIS A 101 -16.88 25.63 -0.48
CA HIS A 101 -17.96 25.05 0.31
C HIS A 101 -18.99 24.33 -0.56
N ASP A 102 -19.34 24.90 -1.71
CA ASP A 102 -20.20 24.24 -2.70
C ASP A 102 -19.55 22.96 -3.25
N ALA A 103 -18.26 23.00 -3.62
CA ALA A 103 -17.52 21.83 -4.06
C ALA A 103 -17.52 20.72 -3.00
N LYS A 104 -17.29 21.05 -1.71
CA LYS A 104 -17.41 20.09 -0.62
C LYS A 104 -18.81 19.50 -0.49
N LYS A 105 -19.85 20.30 -0.67
CA LYS A 105 -21.25 19.84 -0.65
C LYS A 105 -21.52 18.86 -1.78
N ARG A 106 -21.14 19.18 -3.01
CA ARG A 106 -21.28 18.30 -4.18
C ARG A 106 -20.48 17.00 -4.02
N TYR A 107 -19.25 17.09 -3.52
CA TYR A 107 -18.42 15.91 -3.23
C TYR A 107 -19.09 14.98 -2.20
N ARG A 108 -19.61 15.53 -1.10
CA ARG A 108 -20.36 14.74 -0.10
C ARG A 108 -21.61 14.10 -0.70
N ALA A 109 -22.31 14.79 -1.60
CA ALA A 109 -23.46 14.23 -2.30
C ALA A 109 -23.05 13.08 -3.23
N ALA A 110 -21.95 13.20 -3.96
CA ALA A 110 -21.40 12.13 -4.80
C ALA A 110 -20.99 10.89 -3.98
N LEU A 111 -20.37 11.09 -2.81
CA LEU A 111 -20.06 10.00 -1.88
C LEU A 111 -21.33 9.25 -1.45
N ARG A 112 -22.37 9.98 -1.03
CA ARG A 112 -23.66 9.40 -0.64
C ARG A 112 -24.31 8.64 -1.79
N ALA A 113 -24.32 9.20 -2.99
CA ALA A 113 -24.87 8.53 -4.17
C ALA A 113 -24.17 7.19 -4.45
N GLY A 114 -22.85 7.14 -4.29
CA GLY A 114 -22.09 5.89 -4.41
C GLY A 114 -22.44 4.88 -3.31
N ASP A 115 -22.56 5.32 -2.05
CA ASP A 115 -22.92 4.44 -0.94
C ASP A 115 -24.38 3.93 -1.04
N ASP A 116 -25.30 4.77 -1.53
CA ASP A 116 -26.70 4.39 -1.78
C ASP A 116 -26.82 3.43 -2.97
N TRP A 117 -25.99 3.60 -4.00
CA TRP A 117 -25.88 2.62 -5.08
C TRP A 117 -25.40 1.27 -4.54
N ASP A 118 -24.34 1.27 -3.73
CA ASP A 118 -23.79 0.03 -3.13
C ASP A 118 -24.83 -0.69 -2.27
N ARG A 119 -25.64 0.05 -1.51
CA ARG A 119 -26.71 -0.50 -0.70
C ARG A 119 -27.80 -1.15 -1.57
N ARG A 120 -28.27 -0.43 -2.60
CA ARG A 120 -29.31 -0.94 -3.51
C ARG A 120 -28.86 -2.16 -4.30
N ALA A 121 -27.58 -2.20 -4.68
CA ALA A 121 -27.00 -3.29 -5.44
C ALA A 121 -26.48 -4.45 -4.56
N GLY A 122 -26.51 -4.32 -3.22
CA GLY A 122 -26.03 -5.34 -2.29
C GLY A 122 -24.50 -5.49 -2.24
N LEU A 123 -23.74 -4.46 -2.62
CA LEU A 123 -22.27 -4.47 -2.70
C LEU A 123 -21.55 -3.87 -1.50
N THR A 124 -22.25 -3.36 -0.49
CA THR A 124 -21.65 -2.68 0.68
C THR A 124 -20.51 -3.49 1.30
N GLU A 125 -20.73 -4.78 1.59
CA GLU A 125 -19.72 -5.66 2.20
C GLU A 125 -18.54 -5.97 1.26
N VAL A 126 -18.80 -6.19 -0.02
CA VAL A 126 -17.76 -6.48 -1.01
C VAL A 126 -16.83 -5.27 -1.16
N ARG A 127 -17.42 -4.06 -1.21
CA ARG A 127 -16.64 -2.83 -1.28
C ARG A 127 -15.88 -2.53 0.00
N SER A 128 -16.49 -2.79 1.16
CA SER A 128 -15.82 -2.69 2.46
C SER A 128 -14.56 -3.57 2.50
N ARG A 129 -14.67 -4.83 2.10
CA ARG A 129 -13.53 -5.77 2.03
C ARG A 129 -12.43 -5.30 1.07
N ALA A 130 -12.79 -4.79 -0.10
CA ALA A 130 -11.82 -4.22 -1.05
C ALA A 130 -11.08 -3.00 -0.45
N ARG A 131 -11.80 -2.10 0.22
CA ARG A 131 -11.19 -0.95 0.92
C ARG A 131 -10.24 -1.39 2.03
N GLU A 132 -10.63 -2.38 2.84
CA GLU A 132 -9.79 -2.92 3.91
C GLU A 132 -8.55 -3.63 3.37
N ALA A 133 -8.68 -4.40 2.28
CA ALA A 133 -7.53 -4.99 1.61
C ALA A 133 -6.55 -3.92 1.10
N GLY A 134 -7.06 -2.81 0.54
CA GLY A 134 -6.23 -1.69 0.10
C GLY A 134 -5.53 -0.98 1.26
N LYS A 135 -6.19 -0.84 2.42
CA LYS A 135 -5.55 -0.33 3.65
C LYS A 135 -4.47 -1.29 4.15
N ALA A 136 -4.72 -2.60 4.10
CA ALA A 136 -3.76 -3.61 4.52
C ALA A 136 -2.51 -3.59 3.65
N PHE A 137 -2.68 -3.55 2.32
CA PHE A 137 -1.57 -3.41 1.37
C PHE A 137 -0.72 -2.16 1.67
N ARG A 138 -1.34 -0.98 1.77
CA ARG A 138 -0.62 0.28 2.10
C ARG A 138 0.12 0.23 3.44
N ARG A 139 -0.41 -0.52 4.42
CA ARG A 139 0.27 -0.72 5.70
C ARG A 139 1.50 -1.60 5.54
N GLU A 140 1.41 -2.69 4.78
CA GLU A 140 2.55 -3.58 4.55
C GLU A 140 3.62 -2.94 3.66
N THR A 141 3.26 -2.11 2.66
CA THR A 141 4.26 -1.34 1.87
C THR A 141 5.03 -0.36 2.75
N ARG A 142 4.33 0.36 3.65
CA ARG A 142 4.98 1.23 4.64
C ARG A 142 5.91 0.45 5.57
N ARG A 143 5.49 -0.74 6.03
CA ARG A 143 6.34 -1.60 6.87
C ARG A 143 7.58 -2.08 6.13
N LEU A 144 7.45 -2.51 4.87
CA LEU A 144 8.60 -2.91 4.06
C LEU A 144 9.57 -1.73 3.91
N ALA A 145 9.06 -0.53 3.62
CA ALA A 145 9.87 0.68 3.53
C ALA A 145 10.59 1.08 4.83
N GLN A 146 10.10 0.62 5.98
CA GLN A 146 10.71 0.83 7.30
C GLN A 146 11.58 -0.35 7.76
N THR A 147 11.58 -1.46 7.02
CA THR A 147 12.32 -2.66 7.38
C THR A 147 13.81 -2.48 7.08
N GLN A 148 14.65 -2.75 8.07
CA GLN A 148 16.10 -2.78 7.90
C GLN A 148 16.53 -4.21 7.66
N ALA A 149 16.96 -4.52 6.43
CA ALA A 149 17.62 -5.79 6.16
C ALA A 149 18.89 -5.91 7.01
N THR A 150 19.16 -7.11 7.51
CA THR A 150 20.34 -7.40 8.35
C THR A 150 21.40 -8.20 7.60
N THR A 151 21.10 -8.59 6.36
CA THR A 151 21.99 -9.35 5.46
C THR A 151 21.98 -8.74 4.05
N PRO A 152 23.05 -8.93 3.26
CA PRO A 152 23.07 -8.53 1.85
C PRO A 152 21.97 -9.22 1.04
N ALA A 153 21.69 -10.50 1.33
CA ALA A 153 20.64 -11.27 0.65
C ALA A 153 19.25 -10.68 0.90
N GLY A 154 18.94 -10.27 2.14
CA GLY A 154 17.68 -9.61 2.47
C GLY A 154 17.53 -8.26 1.76
N ALA A 155 18.58 -7.45 1.75
CA ALA A 155 18.59 -6.16 1.05
C ALA A 155 18.43 -6.33 -0.47
N ALA A 156 19.14 -7.30 -1.07
CA ALA A 156 19.01 -7.63 -2.49
C ALA A 156 17.59 -8.10 -2.84
N ALA A 157 16.97 -8.92 -2.00
CA ALA A 157 15.58 -9.35 -2.20
C ALA A 157 14.58 -8.19 -2.15
N MET A 158 14.79 -7.20 -1.27
CA MET A 158 13.97 -5.98 -1.25
C MET A 158 14.14 -5.17 -2.54
N ILE A 159 15.38 -4.99 -3.01
CA ILE A 159 15.68 -4.24 -4.24
C ILE A 159 15.05 -4.92 -5.46
N ASP A 160 15.26 -6.24 -5.62
CA ASP A 160 14.70 -7.01 -6.73
C ASP A 160 13.17 -6.96 -6.75
N PHE A 161 12.53 -7.10 -5.58
CA PHE A 161 11.08 -6.98 -5.48
C PHE A 161 10.58 -5.59 -5.92
N VAL A 162 11.19 -4.52 -5.39
CA VAL A 162 10.81 -3.14 -5.73
C VAL A 162 11.07 -2.84 -7.20
N ALA A 163 12.20 -3.28 -7.75
CA ALA A 163 12.55 -3.05 -9.15
C ALA A 163 11.54 -3.70 -10.11
N ARG A 164 11.05 -4.90 -9.79
CA ARG A 164 9.99 -5.57 -10.57
C ARG A 164 8.64 -4.85 -10.42
N ASP A 165 8.27 -4.45 -9.21
CA ASP A 165 7.00 -3.77 -8.96
C ASP A 165 6.93 -2.41 -9.67
N MET A 166 8.05 -1.66 -9.72
CA MET A 166 8.16 -0.40 -10.47
C MET A 166 7.88 -0.54 -11.98
N GLN A 167 8.09 -1.72 -12.58
CA GLN A 167 7.74 -1.95 -13.99
C GLN A 167 6.21 -1.95 -14.21
N THR A 168 5.43 -2.10 -13.15
CA THR A 168 3.96 -2.14 -13.19
C THR A 168 3.29 -0.79 -12.88
N GLY A 169 4.06 0.25 -12.50
CA GLY A 169 3.65 1.66 -12.56
C GLY A 169 3.28 2.34 -11.23
N ASP A 170 3.29 1.66 -10.08
CA ASP A 170 3.21 2.34 -8.78
C ASP A 170 4.61 2.89 -8.39
N THR A 171 4.69 4.01 -7.66
CA THR A 171 5.99 4.67 -7.34
C THR A 171 6.10 5.23 -5.92
N GLU A 172 5.01 5.45 -5.19
CA GLU A 172 5.05 6.26 -3.96
C GLU A 172 5.86 5.62 -2.82
N TRP A 173 5.82 4.29 -2.67
CA TRP A 173 6.50 3.58 -1.59
C TRP A 173 7.87 2.99 -2.00
N HIS A 174 8.16 2.96 -3.29
CA HIS A 174 9.38 2.36 -3.86
C HIS A 174 10.64 3.11 -3.45
N LEU A 175 10.65 4.44 -3.56
CA LEU A 175 11.81 5.25 -3.20
C LEU A 175 12.22 5.10 -1.72
N PRO A 176 11.30 5.19 -0.74
CA PRO A 176 11.61 4.87 0.65
C PRO A 176 12.18 3.46 0.86
N ALA A 177 11.62 2.44 0.21
CA ALA A 177 12.08 1.06 0.35
C ALA A 177 13.48 0.83 -0.23
N LEU A 178 13.77 1.38 -1.42
CA LEU A 178 15.11 1.35 -2.00
C LEU A 178 16.13 2.08 -1.13
N LYS A 179 15.75 3.23 -0.55
CA LYS A 179 16.61 3.96 0.38
C LYS A 179 16.93 3.14 1.62
N ALA A 180 15.95 2.45 2.20
CA ALA A 180 16.17 1.58 3.36
C ALA A 180 17.15 0.43 3.03
N ALA A 181 16.96 -0.23 1.89
CA ALA A 181 17.86 -1.30 1.44
C ALA A 181 19.28 -0.80 1.17
N ALA A 182 19.44 0.36 0.52
CA ALA A 182 20.75 0.96 0.27
C ALA A 182 21.48 1.35 1.57
N VAL A 183 20.76 1.90 2.56
CA VAL A 183 21.33 2.21 3.88
C VAL A 183 21.77 0.92 4.59
N ALA A 184 20.99 -0.16 4.50
CA ALA A 184 21.36 -1.44 5.07
C ALA A 184 22.66 -1.99 4.46
N LEU A 185 22.76 -2.01 3.12
CA LEU A 185 23.97 -2.46 2.42
C LEU A 185 25.20 -1.64 2.81
N ARG A 186 25.07 -0.32 2.91
CA ARG A 186 26.17 0.57 3.33
C ARG A 186 26.67 0.33 4.76
N LYS A 187 25.85 -0.24 5.64
CA LYS A 187 26.25 -0.58 7.02
C LYS A 187 26.95 -1.93 7.13
N MET A 188 26.83 -2.77 6.08
CA MET A 188 27.42 -4.11 6.02
C MET A 188 28.72 -4.15 5.21
N ALA A 189 28.99 -3.11 4.42
CA ALA A 189 30.24 -2.89 3.70
C ALA A 189 31.26 -2.22 4.62
#